data_AF-X0XLE0-F1
#
_entry.id   AF-X0XLE0-F1
#
_cell.length_a   1.000
_cell.length_b   1.000
_cell.length_c   1.000
_cell.angle_alpha   90.00
_cell.angle_beta   90.00
_cell.angle_gamma   90.00
#
_symmetry.space_group_name_H-M   'P 1'
#
loop_
_entity.id
_entity.type
_entity.pdbx_description
1 polymer ?
#
loop_
_entity_poly.entity_id
_entity_poly.type
_entity_poly.pdbx_seq_one_letter_code
_entity_poly.pdbx_strand_id
1 'polypeptide(L)'
;GCGHYVGNLLYVEQSNDSFAMLEGDEIITIDDDNILYGTGLEDAYNGGYYYNWTGSPPDEPEGPCPQSAIRPLHGILYVHSEQGSARADQYRWQIADCVPFSESIEVNIENKYASVGSQWTSVAFWYQLPNLSADFNCDCRVDWSDFGAFASHWLQDNCTAPNHCGGADLDDSGQVNWSDFSIFANDWLWER
;
A
#
# COMPACT_ATOMS: atom_id res chain seq x y z
N GLY A 1 4.36 3.54 10.14
CA GLY A 1 4.82 4.79 9.53
C GLY A 1 3.71 5.33 8.67
N CYS A 2 3.64 6.64 8.47
CA CYS A 2 2.54 7.27 7.75
C CYS A 2 2.85 7.48 6.27
N GLY A 3 1.86 7.30 5.40
CA GLY A 3 2.05 7.44 3.96
C GLY A 3 0.80 7.22 3.12
N HIS A 4 1.03 6.90 1.85
CA HIS A 4 -0.01 6.45 0.95
C HIS A 4 0.58 5.57 -0.16
N TYR A 5 -0.16 4.53 -0.50
CA TYR A 5 0.12 3.63 -1.60
C TYR A 5 -0.41 4.22 -2.92
N VAL A 6 0.41 4.18 -3.98
CA VAL A 6 0.14 4.86 -5.26
C VAL A 6 0.08 3.92 -6.46
N GLY A 7 0.25 2.61 -6.25
CA GLY A 7 0.02 1.61 -7.29
C GLY A 7 1.04 0.48 -7.31
N ASN A 8 0.89 -0.38 -8.31
CA ASN A 8 1.79 -1.49 -8.54
C ASN A 8 1.83 -1.96 -9.99
N LEU A 9 2.83 -2.81 -10.24
CA LEU A 9 2.82 -3.76 -11.33
C LEU A 9 2.70 -5.18 -10.76
N LEU A 10 1.92 -6.03 -11.41
CA LEU A 10 1.76 -7.44 -11.08
C LEU A 10 1.88 -8.29 -12.34
N TYR A 11 2.74 -9.30 -12.27
CA TYR A 11 3.03 -10.24 -13.33
C TYR A 11 2.67 -11.63 -12.83
N VAL A 12 1.75 -12.30 -13.52
CA VAL A 12 1.30 -13.64 -13.16
C VAL A 12 1.35 -14.55 -14.37
N GLU A 13 2.03 -15.69 -14.25
CA GLU A 13 2.10 -16.72 -15.27
C GLU A 13 1.70 -18.08 -14.67
N GLN A 14 0.62 -18.67 -15.18
CA GLN A 14 0.15 -20.00 -14.79
C GLN A 14 0.82 -21.10 -15.62
N SER A 15 0.94 -22.28 -15.01
CA SER A 15 1.43 -23.51 -15.63
C SER A 15 0.36 -24.27 -16.45
N ASN A 16 -0.76 -23.62 -16.76
CA ASN A 16 -1.83 -24.11 -17.64
C ASN A 16 -2.45 -22.95 -18.43
N ASP A 17 -3.39 -23.26 -19.32
CA ASP A 17 -4.03 -22.32 -20.24
C ASP A 17 -5.26 -21.58 -19.66
N SER A 18 -5.50 -21.71 -18.35
CA SER A 18 -6.67 -21.12 -17.68
C SER A 18 -6.37 -19.71 -17.17
N PHE A 19 -7.37 -18.82 -17.23
CA PHE A 19 -7.32 -17.51 -16.58
C PHE A 19 -7.85 -17.50 -15.15
N ALA A 20 -8.10 -18.66 -14.54
CA ALA A 20 -8.65 -18.72 -13.17
C ALA A 20 -7.80 -17.97 -12.13
N MET A 21 -6.50 -17.77 -12.34
CA MET A 21 -5.69 -16.92 -11.45
C MET A 21 -6.17 -15.48 -11.34
N LEU A 22 -6.96 -15.01 -12.30
CA LEU A 22 -7.54 -13.67 -12.28
C LEU A 22 -8.71 -13.56 -11.30
N GLU A 23 -9.27 -14.64 -10.77
CA GLU A 23 -10.43 -14.59 -9.87
C GLU A 23 -10.08 -14.26 -8.40
N GLY A 24 -8.80 -14.09 -8.07
CA GLY A 24 -8.38 -13.83 -6.69
C GLY A 24 -8.56 -12.37 -6.29
N ASP A 25 -9.23 -12.12 -5.16
CA ASP A 25 -9.50 -10.75 -4.72
C ASP A 25 -8.23 -10.03 -4.27
N GLU A 26 -8.12 -8.71 -4.52
CA GLU A 26 -7.19 -7.86 -3.80
C GLU A 26 -7.70 -7.62 -2.38
N ILE A 27 -6.79 -7.65 -1.41
CA ILE A 27 -7.09 -7.38 -0.01
C ILE A 27 -6.07 -6.36 0.49
N ILE A 28 -6.56 -5.19 0.88
CA ILE A 28 -5.72 -4.13 1.44
C ILE A 28 -6.12 -3.90 2.89
N THR A 29 -5.22 -4.22 3.81
CA THR A 29 -5.36 -3.92 5.24
C THR A 29 -4.62 -2.63 5.55
N ILE A 30 -5.31 -1.68 6.16
CA ILE A 30 -4.80 -0.34 6.52
C ILE A 30 -4.91 -0.23 8.04
N ASP A 31 -3.80 0.13 8.68
CA ASP A 31 -3.71 0.38 10.12
C ASP A 31 -4.34 -0.75 10.96
N ASP A 32 -4.11 -1.99 10.50
CA ASP A 32 -4.57 -3.29 11.05
C ASP A 32 -6.09 -3.54 11.12
N ASP A 33 -6.96 -2.53 11.00
CA ASP A 33 -8.40 -2.68 11.22
C ASP A 33 -9.30 -2.29 10.04
N ASN A 34 -8.81 -1.46 9.11
CA ASN A 34 -9.56 -1.03 7.94
C ASN A 34 -9.19 -1.87 6.71
N ILE A 35 -10.11 -2.73 6.28
CA ILE A 35 -9.86 -3.70 5.21
C ILE A 35 -10.70 -3.36 3.97
N LEU A 36 -10.02 -3.20 2.84
CA LEU A 36 -10.63 -3.08 1.52
C LEU A 36 -10.61 -4.45 0.84
N TYR A 37 -11.78 -4.88 0.35
CA TYR A 37 -11.95 -6.14 -0.35
C TYR A 37 -12.26 -5.90 -1.83
N GLY A 38 -11.54 -6.63 -2.67
CA GLY A 38 -11.74 -6.72 -4.10
C GLY A 38 -12.85 -7.66 -4.53
N THR A 39 -12.88 -7.92 -5.84
CA THR A 39 -13.81 -8.87 -6.47
C THR A 39 -13.16 -9.81 -7.48
N GLY A 40 -11.88 -9.58 -7.77
CA GLY A 40 -11.11 -10.33 -8.74
C GLY A 40 -9.83 -9.56 -9.06
N LEU A 41 -8.77 -10.30 -9.40
CA LEU A 41 -7.49 -9.74 -9.76
C LEU A 41 -7.64 -8.90 -11.02
N GLU A 42 -8.35 -9.31 -12.08
CA GLU A 42 -8.50 -8.42 -13.24
C GLU A 42 -9.30 -7.16 -12.90
N ASP A 43 -10.30 -7.29 -12.03
CA ASP A 43 -11.14 -6.18 -11.58
C ASP A 43 -10.29 -5.14 -10.83
N ALA A 44 -9.33 -5.59 -10.02
CA ALA A 44 -8.38 -4.73 -9.30
C ALA A 44 -7.59 -3.79 -10.24
N TYR A 45 -7.43 -4.15 -11.52
CA TYR A 45 -6.76 -3.38 -12.58
C TYR A 45 -7.72 -2.77 -13.59
N ASN A 46 -9.02 -2.65 -13.23
CA ASN A 46 -10.12 -2.18 -14.06
C ASN A 46 -10.25 -2.99 -15.37
N GLY A 47 -9.95 -4.28 -15.31
CA GLY A 47 -10.27 -5.26 -16.34
C GLY A 47 -11.68 -5.83 -16.17
N GLY A 48 -11.94 -6.91 -16.88
CA GLY A 48 -13.16 -7.69 -16.76
C GLY A 48 -13.22 -8.79 -17.83
N TYR A 49 -14.02 -9.84 -17.60
CA TYR A 49 -14.18 -10.99 -18.51
C TYR A 49 -12.83 -11.61 -18.94
N TYR A 50 -11.89 -11.73 -17.99
CA TYR A 50 -10.50 -12.12 -18.25
C TYR A 50 -9.85 -11.28 -19.35
N TYR A 51 -9.95 -9.95 -19.22
CA TYR A 51 -9.48 -8.99 -20.22
C TYR A 51 -10.05 -9.26 -21.61
N ASN A 52 -11.37 -9.44 -21.71
CA ASN A 52 -12.12 -9.73 -22.93
C ASN A 52 -11.89 -11.11 -23.58
N TRP A 53 -11.31 -12.08 -22.87
CA TRP A 53 -11.09 -13.43 -23.39
C TRP A 53 -12.32 -14.35 -23.30
N THR A 54 -13.26 -14.07 -22.38
CA THR A 54 -14.50 -14.86 -22.24
C THR A 54 -15.76 -14.09 -22.63
N GLY A 55 -15.68 -12.76 -22.69
CA GLY A 55 -16.75 -11.88 -23.15
C GLY A 55 -16.17 -10.53 -23.53
N SER A 56 -16.55 -9.98 -24.69
CA SER A 56 -16.08 -8.67 -25.14
C SER A 56 -17.27 -7.71 -25.19
N PRO A 57 -17.29 -6.66 -24.36
CA PRO A 57 -18.29 -5.60 -24.48
C PRO A 57 -18.16 -4.95 -25.88
N PRO A 58 -19.28 -4.60 -26.53
CA PRO A 58 -19.26 -4.11 -27.91
C PRO A 58 -18.50 -2.78 -28.11
N ASP A 59 -18.30 -2.02 -27.02
CA ASP A 59 -17.69 -0.70 -27.05
C ASP A 59 -16.23 -0.68 -26.53
N GLU A 60 -15.65 -1.83 -26.19
CA GLU A 60 -14.22 -1.90 -25.80
C GLU A 60 -13.32 -1.86 -27.06
N PRO A 61 -12.38 -0.90 -27.16
CA PRO A 61 -11.61 -0.66 -28.37
C PRO A 61 -10.62 -1.79 -28.70
N GLU A 62 -10.19 -2.57 -27.70
CA GLU A 62 -9.27 -3.68 -27.88
C GLU A 62 -9.94 -4.93 -28.49
N GLY A 63 -11.27 -5.02 -28.43
CA GLY A 63 -12.03 -6.16 -28.96
C GLY A 63 -11.80 -7.47 -28.18
N PRO A 64 -12.16 -8.62 -28.79
CA PRO A 64 -12.03 -9.94 -28.16
C PRO A 64 -10.58 -10.44 -28.15
N CYS A 65 -10.18 -11.08 -27.06
CA CYS A 65 -8.86 -11.68 -26.85
C CYS A 65 -7.68 -10.77 -27.24
N PRO A 66 -7.61 -9.53 -26.72
CA PRO A 66 -6.50 -8.63 -26.99
C PRO A 66 -5.20 -9.17 -26.40
N GLN A 67 -4.07 -8.66 -26.87
CA GLN A 67 -2.74 -8.97 -26.28
C GLN A 67 -2.30 -7.91 -25.27
N SER A 68 -2.88 -6.70 -25.31
CA SER A 68 -2.61 -5.60 -24.39
C SER A 68 -3.73 -4.55 -24.44
N ALA A 69 -3.85 -3.76 -23.37
CA ALA A 69 -4.75 -2.62 -23.26
C ALA A 69 -4.11 -1.59 -22.32
N ILE A 70 -3.70 -0.43 -22.83
CA ILE A 70 -2.85 0.53 -22.09
C ILE A 70 -3.61 1.84 -21.90
N ARG A 71 -3.85 2.23 -20.64
CA ARG A 71 -4.48 3.50 -20.26
C ARG A 71 -3.60 4.28 -19.28
N PRO A 72 -3.80 5.60 -19.10
CA PRO A 72 -2.89 6.41 -18.29
C PRO A 72 -2.70 5.92 -16.84
N LEU A 73 -3.75 5.38 -16.22
CA LEU A 73 -3.74 5.00 -14.80
C LEU A 73 -3.87 3.49 -14.56
N HIS A 74 -4.08 2.68 -15.59
CA HIS A 74 -4.16 1.23 -15.46
C HIS A 74 -4.01 0.57 -16.82
N GLY A 75 -3.79 -0.74 -16.83
CA GLY A 75 -3.81 -1.51 -18.06
C GLY A 75 -3.16 -2.86 -17.92
N ILE A 76 -3.26 -3.62 -19.01
CA ILE A 76 -2.57 -4.87 -19.20
C ILE A 76 -1.49 -4.69 -20.28
N LEU A 77 -0.24 -4.86 -19.86
CA LEU A 77 0.95 -4.78 -20.71
C LEU A 77 1.04 -5.98 -21.65
N TYR A 78 0.66 -7.15 -21.13
CA TYR A 78 0.64 -8.40 -21.89
C TYR A 78 -0.37 -9.38 -21.29
N VAL A 79 -1.23 -9.94 -22.15
CA VAL A 79 -2.13 -11.05 -21.79
C VAL A 79 -2.15 -12.07 -22.91
N HIS A 80 -2.07 -13.35 -22.53
CA HIS A 80 -2.26 -14.45 -23.46
C HIS A 80 -2.70 -15.70 -22.73
N SER A 81 -3.36 -16.58 -23.48
CA SER A 81 -3.58 -17.98 -23.12
C SER A 81 -3.23 -18.84 -24.33
N GLU A 82 -2.36 -19.82 -24.11
CA GLU A 82 -2.00 -20.84 -25.08
C GLU A 82 -1.82 -22.18 -24.36
N GLN A 83 -1.73 -23.28 -25.11
CA GLN A 83 -1.67 -24.62 -24.52
C GLN A 83 -0.53 -24.74 -23.49
N GLY A 84 -0.91 -24.83 -22.21
CA GLY A 84 0.02 -25.00 -21.10
C GLY A 84 0.53 -23.71 -20.46
N SER A 85 0.08 -22.52 -20.89
CA SER A 85 0.42 -21.25 -20.24
C SER A 85 -0.68 -20.20 -20.40
N ALA A 86 -0.92 -19.45 -19.33
CA ALA A 86 -1.78 -18.29 -19.31
C ALA A 86 -1.09 -17.22 -18.48
N ARG A 87 -1.02 -16.00 -19.01
CA ARG A 87 -0.28 -14.91 -18.38
C ARG A 87 -1.06 -13.61 -18.42
N ALA A 88 -0.90 -12.83 -17.38
CA ALA A 88 -1.40 -11.47 -17.28
C ALA A 88 -0.36 -10.59 -16.57
N ASP A 89 0.11 -9.57 -17.30
CA ASP A 89 1.08 -8.58 -16.84
C ASP A 89 0.40 -7.22 -16.79
N GLN A 90 0.11 -6.72 -15.61
CA GLN A 90 -0.77 -5.56 -15.43
C GLN A 90 -0.17 -4.49 -14.51
N TYR A 91 -0.72 -3.29 -14.60
CA TYR A 91 -0.38 -2.18 -13.74
C TYR A 91 -1.61 -1.36 -13.38
N ARG A 92 -1.57 -0.75 -12.20
CA ARG A 92 -2.54 0.28 -11.79
C ARG A 92 -1.83 1.35 -10.98
N TRP A 93 -2.13 2.60 -11.30
CA TRP A 93 -1.65 3.81 -10.66
C TRP A 93 -2.81 4.46 -9.92
N GLN A 94 -2.79 4.37 -8.59
CA GLN A 94 -3.77 4.96 -7.69
C GLN A 94 -3.39 6.40 -7.35
N ILE A 95 -3.23 7.24 -8.38
CA ILE A 95 -2.79 8.62 -8.21
C ILE A 95 -3.95 9.51 -7.75
N ALA A 96 -5.14 9.33 -8.35
CA ALA A 96 -6.34 10.09 -7.99
C ALA A 96 -7.13 9.44 -6.84
N ASP A 97 -6.86 8.16 -6.57
CA ASP A 97 -7.54 7.26 -5.65
C ASP A 97 -6.54 6.53 -4.76
N CYS A 98 -5.55 7.27 -4.24
CA CYS A 98 -4.50 6.69 -3.38
C CYS A 98 -5.07 6.07 -2.11
N VAL A 99 -4.39 5.07 -1.57
CA VAL A 99 -4.76 4.42 -0.31
C VAL A 99 -3.86 4.95 0.82
N PRO A 100 -4.36 5.86 1.68
CA PRO A 100 -3.59 6.40 2.80
C PRO A 100 -3.48 5.41 3.95
N PHE A 101 -2.42 5.55 4.76
CA PHE A 101 -2.20 4.81 6.01
C PHE A 101 -1.43 5.70 7.00
N SER A 102 -1.69 5.57 8.30
CA SER A 102 -0.98 6.32 9.36
C SER A 102 0.04 5.47 10.12
N GLU A 103 -0.18 4.16 10.20
CA GLU A 103 0.63 3.22 10.96
C GLU A 103 1.16 2.07 10.10
N SER A 104 0.30 1.39 9.35
CA SER A 104 0.65 0.19 8.59
C SER A 104 -0.18 0.05 7.31
N ILE A 105 0.38 -0.60 6.31
CA ILE A 105 -0.38 -1.06 5.16
C ILE A 105 0.12 -2.44 4.71
N GLU A 106 -0.82 -3.33 4.43
CA GLU A 106 -0.56 -4.63 3.83
C GLU A 106 -1.42 -4.76 2.57
N VAL A 107 -0.76 -4.94 1.42
CA VAL A 107 -1.43 -5.05 0.11
C VAL A 107 -1.19 -6.45 -0.43
N ASN A 108 -2.27 -7.25 -0.50
CA ASN A 108 -2.23 -8.63 -0.94
C ASN A 108 -3.16 -8.87 -2.13
N ILE A 109 -2.87 -9.93 -2.87
CA ILE A 109 -3.73 -10.48 -3.92
C ILE A 109 -3.90 -11.97 -3.63
N GLU A 110 -5.14 -12.47 -3.62
CA GLU A 110 -5.37 -13.88 -3.38
C GLU A 110 -4.83 -14.73 -4.54
N ASN A 111 -4.15 -15.83 -4.21
CA ASN A 111 -3.70 -16.82 -5.20
C ASN A 111 -4.52 -18.12 -5.15
N LYS A 112 -5.69 -18.09 -4.50
CA LYS A 112 -6.54 -19.25 -4.22
C LYS A 112 -6.94 -20.03 -5.48
N TYR A 113 -7.13 -19.33 -6.59
CA TYR A 113 -7.54 -19.92 -7.88
C TYR A 113 -6.36 -20.22 -8.82
N ALA A 114 -5.14 -19.91 -8.38
CA ALA A 114 -3.94 -20.18 -9.14
C ALA A 114 -3.55 -21.65 -9.07
N SER A 115 -2.99 -22.15 -10.16
CA SER A 115 -2.50 -23.51 -10.27
C SER A 115 -1.17 -23.68 -9.56
N VAL A 116 -0.89 -24.88 -9.06
CA VAL A 116 0.42 -25.19 -8.47
C VAL A 116 1.51 -24.95 -9.52
N GLY A 117 2.54 -24.19 -9.13
CA GLY A 117 3.65 -23.80 -10.01
C GLY A 117 3.46 -22.48 -10.75
N SER A 118 2.34 -21.78 -10.52
CA SER A 118 2.17 -20.41 -11.03
C SER A 118 3.23 -19.47 -10.45
N GLN A 119 3.74 -18.58 -11.29
CA GLN A 119 4.75 -17.60 -10.93
C GLN A 119 4.10 -16.23 -10.72
N TRP A 120 4.48 -15.57 -9.63
CA TRP A 120 3.94 -14.27 -9.24
C TRP A 120 5.11 -13.33 -8.98
N THR A 121 5.08 -12.14 -9.55
CA THR A 121 6.09 -11.10 -9.31
C THR A 121 5.41 -9.75 -9.28
N SER A 122 5.78 -8.89 -8.35
CA SER A 122 5.18 -7.57 -8.21
C SER A 122 6.21 -6.50 -7.90
N VAL A 123 5.85 -5.25 -8.19
CA VAL A 123 6.54 -4.05 -7.74
C VAL A 123 5.50 -3.09 -7.20
N ALA A 124 5.60 -2.74 -5.92
CA ALA A 124 4.74 -1.77 -5.26
C ALA A 124 5.39 -0.37 -5.25
N PHE A 125 4.57 0.67 -5.36
CA PHE A 125 4.97 2.07 -5.27
C PHE A 125 4.16 2.75 -4.17
N TRP A 126 4.86 3.38 -3.24
CA TRP A 126 4.24 4.14 -2.14
C TRP A 126 5.13 5.30 -1.76
N TYR A 127 4.53 6.28 -1.10
CA TYR A 127 5.25 7.32 -0.38
C TYR A 127 4.99 7.13 1.10
N GLN A 128 6.04 7.29 1.91
CA GLN A 128 5.92 7.35 3.35
C GLN A 128 6.74 8.52 3.86
N LEU A 129 6.29 9.08 4.97
CA LEU A 129 7.01 10.09 5.70
C LEU A 129 8.28 9.49 6.31
N PRO A 130 9.31 10.31 6.53
CA PRO A 130 10.35 9.91 7.46
C PRO A 130 9.70 9.59 8.82
N ASN A 131 10.41 8.80 9.63
CA ASN A 131 9.97 8.59 11.00
C ASN A 131 10.03 9.93 11.75
N LEU A 132 8.88 10.52 12.06
CA LEU A 132 8.77 11.75 12.84
C LEU A 132 8.72 11.32 14.30
N SER A 133 9.86 11.41 15.00
CA SER A 133 9.92 11.03 16.41
C SER A 133 9.06 11.93 17.30
N ALA A 134 8.64 13.08 16.79
CA ALA A 134 7.78 14.05 17.46
C ALA A 134 6.27 13.85 17.21
N ASP A 135 5.86 12.92 16.33
CA ASP A 135 4.45 12.57 16.09
C ASP A 135 4.03 11.51 17.13
N PHE A 136 3.52 11.97 18.28
CA PHE A 136 3.23 11.13 19.44
C PHE A 136 1.86 10.46 19.37
N ASN A 137 0.93 11.03 18.61
CA ASN A 137 -0.42 10.50 18.44
C ASN A 137 -0.60 9.70 17.13
N CYS A 138 0.46 9.58 16.32
CA CYS A 138 0.51 8.87 15.06
C CYS A 138 -0.51 9.39 14.03
N ASP A 139 -0.86 10.67 14.05
CA ASP A 139 -1.85 11.26 13.15
C ASP A 139 -1.25 11.85 11.85
N CYS A 140 0.05 11.59 11.64
CA CYS A 140 0.86 12.06 10.52
C CYS A 140 1.20 13.55 10.57
N ARG A 141 1.14 14.18 11.74
CA ARG A 141 1.45 15.60 11.93
C ARG A 141 2.26 15.77 13.20
N VAL A 142 2.90 16.92 13.30
CA VAL A 142 3.51 17.36 14.55
C VAL A 142 2.92 18.71 14.90
N ASP A 143 1.93 18.68 15.77
CA ASP A 143 1.13 19.84 16.14
C ASP A 143 0.99 20.02 17.66
N TRP A 144 0.03 20.84 18.06
CA TRP A 144 -0.21 21.14 19.46
C TRP A 144 -0.61 19.93 20.31
N SER A 145 -1.18 18.90 19.68
CA SER A 145 -1.52 17.63 20.32
C SER A 145 -0.24 16.92 20.77
N ASP A 146 0.74 16.84 19.88
CA ASP A 146 2.07 16.27 20.13
C ASP A 146 2.85 17.08 21.15
N PHE A 147 2.82 18.42 21.02
CA PHE A 147 3.44 19.29 22.01
C PHE A 147 2.79 19.11 23.40
N GLY A 148 1.48 18.90 23.46
CA GLY A 148 0.78 18.59 24.70
C GLY A 148 1.26 17.28 25.33
N ALA A 149 1.44 16.23 24.52
CA ALA A 149 2.00 14.96 24.96
C ALA A 149 3.44 15.12 25.47
N PHE A 150 4.30 15.79 24.70
CA PHE A 150 5.68 16.12 25.10
C PHE A 150 5.74 16.91 26.41
N ALA A 151 4.95 18.00 26.51
CA ALA A 151 4.95 18.89 27.65
C ALA A 151 4.44 18.22 28.94
N SER A 152 3.62 17.18 28.83
CA SER A 152 3.15 16.40 29.98
C SER A 152 4.28 15.65 30.71
N HIS A 153 5.40 15.45 30.03
CA HIS A 153 6.62 14.81 30.53
C HIS A 153 7.78 15.80 30.72
N TRP A 154 7.55 17.12 30.59
CA TRP A 154 8.61 18.12 30.67
C TRP A 154 9.37 18.07 32.01
N LEU A 155 10.71 18.05 31.93
CA LEU A 155 11.63 17.89 33.07
C LEU A 155 11.49 16.57 33.84
N GLN A 156 10.83 15.58 33.26
CA GLN A 156 10.79 14.23 33.82
C GLN A 156 12.16 13.56 33.66
N ASP A 157 12.58 12.80 34.68
CA ASP A 157 13.81 12.04 34.71
C ASP A 157 13.54 10.54 34.87
N ASN A 158 14.61 9.74 34.89
CA ASN A 158 14.54 8.28 34.99
C ASN A 158 13.67 7.65 33.89
N CYS A 159 13.64 8.29 32.71
CA CYS A 159 13.01 7.75 31.52
C CYS A 159 13.79 6.50 31.09
N THR A 160 13.09 5.37 31.00
CA THR A 160 13.72 4.09 30.65
C THR A 160 12.85 3.37 29.62
N ALA A 161 13.49 2.48 28.85
CA ALA A 161 12.82 1.62 27.91
C ALA A 161 11.72 0.77 28.59
N PRO A 162 10.64 0.41 27.87
CA PRO A 162 10.40 0.71 26.45
C PRO A 162 9.65 2.03 26.21
N ASN A 163 9.20 2.71 27.27
CA ASN A 163 8.26 3.82 27.13
C ASN A 163 8.93 5.19 27.06
N HIS A 164 10.20 5.35 27.50
CA HIS A 164 10.96 6.61 27.34
C HIS A 164 10.16 7.87 27.70
N CYS A 165 9.42 7.81 28.82
CA CYS A 165 8.47 8.84 29.25
C CYS A 165 7.41 9.20 28.18
N GLY A 166 6.68 8.20 27.69
CA GLY A 166 5.68 8.40 26.63
C GLY A 166 6.29 8.70 25.26
N GLY A 167 7.57 8.37 25.06
CA GLY A 167 8.38 8.72 23.90
C GLY A 167 9.02 10.11 23.97
N ALA A 168 8.75 10.92 25.01
CA ALA A 168 9.21 12.30 25.07
C ALA A 168 10.72 12.47 25.31
N ASP A 169 11.42 11.42 25.77
CA ASP A 169 12.89 11.33 25.84
C ASP A 169 13.41 10.89 24.46
N LEU A 170 13.47 11.86 23.53
CA LEU A 170 13.71 11.66 22.10
C LEU A 170 15.19 11.38 21.77
N ASP A 171 16.11 11.76 22.66
CA ASP A 171 17.54 11.47 22.51
C ASP A 171 18.03 10.27 23.35
N ASP A 172 17.11 9.55 24.00
CA ASP A 172 17.37 8.42 24.89
C ASP A 172 18.36 8.74 26.04
N SER A 173 18.42 10.00 26.49
CA SER A 173 19.32 10.42 27.58
C SER A 173 18.81 10.04 28.97
N GLY A 174 17.54 9.63 29.08
CA GLY A 174 16.87 9.30 30.33
C GLY A 174 16.19 10.51 30.99
N GLN A 175 16.11 11.65 30.30
CA GLN A 175 15.57 12.92 30.82
C GLN A 175 14.90 13.73 29.72
N VAL A 176 13.66 14.16 29.93
CA VAL A 176 12.96 15.06 29.00
C VAL A 176 13.35 16.51 29.27
N ASN A 177 14.12 17.11 28.37
CA ASN A 177 14.68 18.44 28.54
C ASN A 177 14.82 19.22 27.21
N TRP A 178 15.65 20.27 27.22
CA TRP A 178 15.87 21.12 26.05
C TRP A 178 16.47 20.39 24.85
N SER A 179 17.25 19.33 25.06
CA SER A 179 17.76 18.49 23.97
C SER A 179 16.61 17.84 23.21
N ASP A 180 15.66 17.24 23.92
CA ASP A 180 14.47 16.63 23.31
C ASP A 180 13.58 17.67 22.64
N PHE A 181 13.37 18.83 23.29
CA PHE A 181 12.62 19.91 22.67
C PHE A 181 13.27 20.39 21.37
N SER A 182 14.60 20.38 21.27
CA SER A 182 15.29 20.72 20.03
C SER A 182 15.05 19.69 18.93
N ILE A 183 14.88 18.41 19.26
CA ILE A 183 14.51 17.36 18.30
C ILE A 183 13.06 17.56 17.87
N PHE A 184 12.15 17.72 18.84
CA PHE A 184 10.74 18.01 18.59
C PHE A 184 10.54 19.22 17.67
N ALA A 185 11.28 20.30 17.94
CA ALA A 185 11.17 21.55 17.18
C ALA A 185 11.64 21.43 15.71
N ASN A 186 12.49 20.45 15.37
CA ASN A 186 12.90 20.22 13.99
C ASN A 186 11.73 19.73 13.12
N ASP A 187 10.77 19.03 13.75
CA ASP A 187 9.59 18.50 13.09
C ASP A 187 8.35 19.39 13.32
N TRP A 188 8.48 20.53 14.01
CA TRP A 188 7.34 21.36 14.40
C TRP A 188 6.54 21.89 13.21
N LEU A 189 5.20 21.79 13.31
CA LEU A 189 4.24 22.16 12.27
C LEU A 189 4.45 21.40 10.95
N TRP A 190 5.02 20.20 11.04
CA TRP A 190 5.03 19.31 9.91
C TRP A 190 3.60 18.85 9.62
N GLU A 191 3.13 19.11 8.39
CA GLU A 191 1.80 18.73 7.89
C GLU A 191 1.87 18.31 6.41
N ARG A 192 0.94 17.45 5.97
CA ARG A 192 0.79 16.97 4.58
C ARG A 192 0.03 17.94 3.68
#